data_AF-A0A1F4ANY9-F1
#
_entry.id   AF-A0A1F4ANY9-F1
#
_cell.length_a   1.000
_cell.length_b   1.000
_cell.length_c   1.000
_cell.angle_alpha   90.00
_cell.angle_beta   90.00
_cell.angle_gamma   90.00
#
_symmetry.space_group_name_H-M   'P 1'
#
loop_
_entity.id
_entity.type
_entity.pdbx_description
1 polymer ?
#
loop_
_entity_poly.entity_id
_entity_poly.type
_entity_poly.pdbx_seq_one_letter_code
_entity_poly.pdbx_strand_id
1 'polypeptide(L)'
;MIKKPSPAYALSLCLLGCGLVASAAHAADSDWKRGRIYYRQVCTACHTAELKKPIAPNDRTQAEWAAYLKADKHGKGKDTVKHYFSSQYRDSIKAKNAAAAKYANLPEKDLIEDVRAFLHKSAKDGDSPAGCS
;
A
#
# COMPACT_ATOMS: atom_id res chain seq x y z
N MET A 1 -4.13 -60.60 -44.43
CA MET A 1 -4.10 -59.12 -44.30
C MET A 1 -4.54 -58.76 -42.89
N ILE A 2 -3.70 -58.07 -42.11
CA ILE A 2 -3.99 -57.12 -41.01
C ILE A 2 -2.61 -56.79 -40.40
N LYS A 3 -2.17 -55.55 -40.61
CA LYS A 3 -0.91 -54.96 -40.12
C LYS A 3 -1.06 -54.66 -38.63
N LYS A 4 -0.17 -55.19 -37.78
CA LYS A 4 -0.06 -54.80 -36.36
C LYS A 4 0.98 -53.68 -36.22
N PRO A 5 0.66 -52.52 -35.63
CA PRO A 5 1.65 -51.53 -35.26
C PRO A 5 2.25 -51.83 -33.88
N SER A 6 3.57 -51.94 -33.82
CA SER A 6 4.38 -51.56 -32.65
C SER A 6 4.84 -50.11 -32.88
N PRO A 7 5.11 -49.29 -31.85
CA PRO A 7 6.43 -49.38 -31.23
C PRO A 7 6.55 -48.99 -29.74
N ALA A 8 7.62 -49.54 -29.16
CA ALA A 8 8.57 -48.87 -28.29
C ALA A 8 8.08 -48.33 -26.92
N TYR A 9 8.33 -49.18 -25.91
CA TYR A 9 9.14 -48.87 -24.75
C TYR A 9 9.16 -47.41 -24.26
N ALA A 10 8.41 -47.22 -23.18
CA ALA A 10 8.59 -46.19 -22.19
C ALA A 10 10.05 -46.07 -21.73
N LEU A 11 10.57 -44.85 -21.76
CA LEU A 11 11.69 -44.46 -20.91
C LEU A 11 11.33 -43.14 -20.23
N SER A 12 10.69 -43.26 -19.07
CA SER A 12 10.50 -42.17 -18.11
C SER A 12 11.86 -41.74 -17.56
N LEU A 13 12.23 -40.48 -17.81
CA LEU A 13 13.31 -39.81 -17.09
C LEU A 13 12.69 -38.78 -16.14
N CYS A 14 12.43 -39.24 -14.92
CA CYS A 14 12.14 -38.36 -13.77
C CYS A 14 13.44 -37.66 -13.36
N LEU A 15 13.57 -36.37 -13.65
CA LEU A 15 14.55 -35.50 -13.00
C LEU A 15 13.83 -34.67 -11.93
N LEU A 16 14.02 -35.11 -10.68
CA LEU A 16 13.99 -34.30 -9.46
C LEU A 16 14.66 -32.93 -9.74
N GLY A 17 14.08 -31.80 -9.36
CA GLY A 17 13.76 -31.48 -7.98
C GLY A 17 14.80 -30.49 -7.45
N CYS A 18 14.75 -29.25 -7.94
CA CYS A 18 15.41 -28.11 -7.30
C CYS A 18 14.32 -27.06 -7.09
N GLY A 19 13.67 -27.15 -5.94
CA GLY A 19 12.66 -26.19 -5.52
C GLY A 19 13.31 -24.85 -5.25
N LEU A 20 13.28 -23.96 -6.24
CA LEU A 20 13.20 -22.55 -5.93
C LEU A 20 11.83 -22.32 -5.33
N VAL A 21 11.76 -22.26 -4.00
CA VAL A 21 10.67 -21.58 -3.31
C VAL A 21 10.88 -20.11 -3.62
N ALA A 22 10.47 -19.70 -4.83
CA ALA A 22 10.23 -18.30 -5.12
C ALA A 22 9.16 -17.88 -4.11
N SER A 23 9.58 -17.19 -3.06
CA SER A 23 8.65 -16.46 -2.23
C SER A 23 7.95 -15.50 -3.17
N ALA A 24 6.76 -15.87 -3.62
CA ALA A 24 5.84 -14.95 -4.24
C ALA A 24 5.56 -13.90 -3.16
N ALA A 25 6.37 -12.84 -3.19
CA ALA A 25 5.98 -11.57 -2.61
C ALA A 25 4.60 -11.31 -3.21
N HIS A 26 3.57 -11.52 -2.42
CA HIS A 26 2.23 -11.11 -2.78
C HIS A 26 2.35 -9.60 -2.89
N ALA A 27 2.50 -9.09 -4.11
CA ALA A 27 2.13 -7.74 -4.42
C ALA A 27 0.61 -7.73 -4.24
N ALA A 28 0.17 -7.59 -2.98
CA ALA A 28 -1.20 -7.24 -2.71
C ALA A 28 -1.41 -5.95 -3.51
N ASP A 29 -2.28 -6.03 -4.52
CA ASP A 29 -2.66 -4.85 -5.29
C ASP A 29 -3.09 -3.79 -4.27
N SER A 30 -2.37 -2.66 -4.26
CA SER A 30 -2.63 -1.59 -3.31
C SER A 30 -4.09 -1.14 -3.39
N ASP A 31 -4.81 -1.13 -2.27
CA ASP A 31 -6.20 -0.73 -2.18
C ASP A 31 -6.29 0.79 -1.95
N TRP A 32 -6.35 1.54 -3.06
CA TRP A 32 -6.49 3.00 -2.99
C TRP A 32 -7.74 3.46 -2.23
N LYS A 33 -8.80 2.65 -2.13
CA LYS A 33 -10.01 3.01 -1.35
C LYS A 33 -9.72 2.92 0.14
N ARG A 34 -8.99 1.89 0.57
CA ARG A 34 -8.46 1.79 1.93
C ARG A 34 -7.49 2.93 2.25
N GLY A 35 -6.59 3.25 1.32
CA GLY A 35 -5.69 4.39 1.41
C GLY A 35 -6.42 5.72 1.59
N ARG A 36 -7.49 5.95 0.81
CA ARG A 36 -8.35 7.14 0.94
C ARG A 36 -8.95 7.28 2.33
N ILE A 37 -9.49 6.20 2.88
CA ILE A 37 -10.10 6.19 4.21
C ILE A 37 -9.04 6.53 5.26
N TYR A 38 -7.90 5.83 5.24
CA TYR A 38 -6.83 6.07 6.20
C TYR A 38 -6.31 7.50 6.13
N TYR A 39 -6.01 7.99 4.92
CA TYR A 39 -5.52 9.36 4.72
C TYR A 39 -6.49 10.41 5.29
N ARG A 40 -7.79 10.32 4.96
CA ARG A 40 -8.78 11.29 5.45
C ARG A 40 -8.96 11.23 6.96
N GLN A 41 -9.07 10.02 7.50
CA GLN A 41 -9.43 9.81 8.91
C GLN A 41 -8.24 9.98 9.86
N VAL A 42 -7.00 9.77 9.39
CA VAL A 42 -5.80 9.89 10.23
C VAL A 42 -5.03 11.15 9.88
N CYS A 43 -4.58 11.29 8.63
CA CYS A 43 -3.71 12.38 8.22
C CYS A 43 -4.48 13.71 8.15
N THR A 44 -5.55 13.79 7.35
CA THR A 44 -6.33 15.04 7.23
C THR A 44 -6.96 15.43 8.55
N ALA A 45 -7.48 14.47 9.34
CA ALA A 45 -8.07 14.75 10.65
C ALA A 45 -7.05 15.35 11.63
N CYS A 46 -5.85 14.75 11.75
CA CYS A 46 -4.78 15.28 12.60
C CYS A 46 -4.35 16.69 12.17
N HIS A 47 -4.11 16.88 10.88
CA HIS A 47 -3.74 18.20 10.34
C HIS A 47 -4.83 19.27 10.56
N THR A 48 -6.10 18.87 10.49
CA THR A 48 -7.23 19.78 10.77
C THR A 48 -7.30 20.12 12.26
N ALA A 49 -7.10 19.14 13.15
CA ALA A 49 -7.15 19.34 14.59
C ALA A 49 -5.99 20.22 15.09
N GLU A 50 -4.76 19.85 14.71
CA GLU A 50 -3.52 20.42 15.25
C GLU A 50 -3.08 21.70 14.51
N LEU A 51 -3.26 21.75 13.19
CA LEU A 51 -2.75 22.85 12.36
C LEU A 51 -3.86 23.76 11.81
N LYS A 52 -5.13 23.44 12.09
CA LYS A 52 -6.31 24.11 11.51
C LYS A 52 -6.27 24.20 9.98
N LYS A 53 -5.52 23.29 9.34
CA LYS A 53 -5.31 23.26 7.90
C LYS A 53 -5.41 21.83 7.40
N PRO A 54 -6.51 21.43 6.74
CA PRO A 54 -6.57 20.14 6.10
C PRO A 54 -5.50 20.04 5.01
N ILE A 55 -5.09 18.80 4.73
CA ILE A 55 -4.25 18.49 3.58
C ILE A 55 -5.12 17.88 2.49
N ALA A 56 -5.18 18.53 1.32
CA ALA A 56 -5.87 17.99 0.17
C ALA A 56 -4.89 17.09 -0.62
N PRO A 57 -5.35 15.93 -1.12
CA PRO A 57 -4.46 15.06 -1.88
C PRO A 57 -4.07 15.69 -3.23
N ASN A 58 -4.85 16.64 -3.77
CA ASN A 58 -4.53 17.39 -4.99
C ASN A 58 -3.70 18.67 -4.76
N ASP A 59 -3.26 18.97 -3.52
CA ASP A 59 -2.38 20.11 -3.26
C ASP A 59 -0.99 19.94 -3.90
N ARG A 60 -0.58 18.68 -4.13
CA ARG A 60 0.73 18.27 -4.65
C ARG A 60 0.60 17.41 -5.90
N THR A 61 1.65 17.37 -6.70
CA THR A 61 1.80 16.43 -7.82
C THR A 61 2.12 15.01 -7.34
N GLN A 62 1.99 14.03 -8.24
CA GLN A 62 2.40 12.65 -8.01
C GLN A 62 3.87 12.58 -7.59
N ALA A 63 4.75 13.32 -8.28
CA ALA A 63 6.18 13.38 -8.00
C ALA A 63 6.46 14.00 -6.62
N GLU A 64 5.76 15.07 -6.24
CA GLU A 64 5.90 15.71 -4.93
C GLU A 64 5.43 14.81 -3.78
N TRP A 65 4.35 14.06 -3.97
CA TRP A 65 3.92 13.05 -2.99
C TRP A 65 4.91 11.91 -2.87
N ALA A 66 5.39 11.37 -3.99
CA ALA A 66 6.40 10.31 -4.00
C ALA A 66 7.68 10.76 -3.29
N ALA A 67 8.14 11.99 -3.57
CA ALA A 67 9.30 12.58 -2.92
C ALA A 67 9.08 12.75 -1.41
N TYR A 68 7.91 13.24 -0.99
CA TYR A 68 7.57 13.39 0.44
C TYR A 68 7.56 12.05 1.19
N LEU A 69 6.88 11.03 0.64
CA LEU A 69 6.84 9.69 1.24
C LEU A 69 8.23 9.03 1.28
N LYS A 70 9.03 9.22 0.22
CA LYS A 70 10.41 8.69 0.16
C LYS A 70 11.35 9.40 1.14
N ALA A 71 11.20 10.72 1.30
CA ALA A 71 12.01 11.51 2.21
C ALA A 71 11.74 11.14 3.68
N ASP A 72 10.55 10.62 3.98
CA ASP A 72 10.15 10.13 5.30
C ASP A 72 10.35 11.17 6.41
N LYS A 73 10.06 12.44 6.08
CA LYS A 73 10.15 13.58 7.01
C LYS A 73 8.79 14.22 7.21
N HIS A 74 8.40 14.34 8.47
CA HIS A 74 7.17 14.99 8.91
C HIS A 74 7.46 16.07 9.96
N GLY A 75 6.54 17.02 10.14
CA GLY A 75 6.68 18.06 11.19
C GLY A 75 7.96 18.91 11.07
N LYS A 76 8.38 19.25 9.83
CA LYS A 76 9.68 19.89 9.52
C LYS A 76 10.91 19.02 9.88
N GLY A 77 10.76 17.70 9.85
CA GLY A 77 11.83 16.73 10.14
C GLY A 77 11.93 16.33 11.60
N LYS A 78 10.96 16.71 12.44
CA LYS A 78 10.87 16.27 13.84
C LYS A 78 10.42 14.81 13.96
N ASP A 79 9.62 14.35 13.01
CA ASP A 79 9.05 13.01 12.99
C ASP A 79 9.26 12.36 11.62
N THR A 80 9.06 11.05 11.54
CA THR A 80 9.03 10.32 10.27
C THR A 80 7.61 10.16 9.78
N VAL A 81 7.41 10.11 8.46
CA VAL A 81 6.08 9.83 7.89
C VAL A 81 5.65 8.42 8.26
N LYS A 82 6.57 7.45 8.21
CA LYS A 82 6.33 6.04 8.57
C LYS A 82 5.85 5.86 10.00
N HIS A 83 6.24 6.73 10.95
CA HIS A 83 5.71 6.67 12.31
C HIS A 83 4.17 6.66 12.33
N TYR A 84 3.52 7.49 11.51
CA TYR A 84 2.06 7.58 11.41
C TYR A 84 1.40 6.39 10.70
N PHE A 85 2.19 5.47 10.17
CA PHE A 85 1.76 4.18 9.64
C PHE A 85 2.12 3.03 10.58
N SER A 86 2.78 3.28 11.71
CA SER A 86 3.19 2.22 12.60
C SER A 86 2.02 1.59 13.35
N SER A 87 2.14 0.31 13.67
CA SER A 87 1.21 -0.37 14.59
C SER A 87 1.11 0.38 15.92
N GLN A 88 2.25 0.79 16.49
CA GLN A 88 2.34 1.57 17.72
C GLN A 88 1.53 2.88 17.66
N TYR A 89 1.64 3.65 16.58
CA TYR A 89 0.87 4.88 16.42
C TYR A 89 -0.62 4.60 16.24
N ARG A 90 -1.00 3.60 15.44
CA ARG A 90 -2.42 3.23 15.30
C ARG A 90 -3.01 2.80 16.64
N ASP A 91 -2.27 2.04 17.43
CA ASP A 91 -2.69 1.62 18.76
C ASP A 91 -2.87 2.79 19.73
N SER A 92 -2.04 3.83 19.64
CA SER A 92 -2.18 5.00 20.51
C SER A 92 -3.43 5.83 20.21
N ILE A 93 -3.95 5.80 18.98
CA ILE A 93 -5.12 6.59 18.56
C ILE A 93 -6.41 5.77 18.36
N LYS A 94 -6.36 4.42 18.32
CA LYS A 94 -7.50 3.58 17.94
C LYS A 94 -8.75 3.76 18.81
N ALA A 95 -8.60 4.13 20.08
CA ALA A 95 -9.72 4.41 20.97
C ALA A 95 -10.57 5.62 20.52
N LYS A 96 -9.98 6.53 19.73
CA LYS A 96 -10.62 7.77 19.26
C LYS A 96 -10.66 7.89 17.73
N ASN A 97 -10.11 6.92 17.00
CA ASN A 97 -10.03 6.93 15.54
C ASN A 97 -10.45 5.58 14.96
N ALA A 98 -11.63 5.55 14.35
CA ALA A 98 -12.20 4.32 13.80
C ALA A 98 -11.37 3.70 12.66
N ALA A 99 -10.67 4.52 11.86
CA ALA A 99 -9.78 3.98 10.82
C ALA A 99 -8.54 3.31 11.43
N ALA A 100 -7.93 3.94 12.44
CA ALA A 100 -6.81 3.33 13.15
C ALA A 100 -7.20 2.02 13.85
N ALA A 101 -8.39 1.96 14.45
CA ALA A 101 -8.94 0.72 14.99
C ALA A 101 -9.18 -0.34 13.91
N LYS A 102 -9.83 0.05 12.79
CA LYS A 102 -10.15 -0.85 11.69
C LYS A 102 -8.92 -1.46 11.03
N TYR A 103 -7.82 -0.71 10.93
CA TYR A 103 -6.60 -1.13 10.25
C TYR A 103 -5.45 -1.45 11.22
N ALA A 104 -5.73 -1.69 12.50
CA ALA A 104 -4.72 -1.96 13.52
C ALA A 104 -3.79 -3.13 13.12
N ASN A 105 -4.36 -4.21 12.58
CA ASN A 105 -3.64 -5.43 12.20
C ASN A 105 -3.12 -5.44 10.75
N LEU A 106 -3.31 -4.36 9.99
CA LEU A 106 -2.81 -4.29 8.61
C LEU A 106 -1.28 -4.09 8.63
N PRO A 107 -0.50 -4.86 7.84
CA PRO A 107 0.93 -4.63 7.71
C PRO A 107 1.23 -3.17 7.31
N GLU A 108 2.22 -2.57 7.96
CA GLU A 108 2.55 -1.15 7.75
C GLU A 108 2.90 -0.87 6.29
N LYS A 109 3.63 -1.80 5.66
CA LYS A 109 3.97 -1.75 4.24
C LYS A 109 2.71 -1.63 3.38
N ASP A 110 1.73 -2.51 3.58
CA ASP A 110 0.51 -2.52 2.76
C ASP A 110 -0.26 -1.21 2.92
N LEU A 111 -0.38 -0.72 4.15
CA LEU A 111 -1.07 0.55 4.41
C LEU A 111 -0.37 1.76 3.77
N ILE A 112 0.97 1.77 3.77
CA ILE A 112 1.75 2.79 3.08
C ILE A 112 1.51 2.73 1.58
N GLU A 113 1.52 1.53 0.99
CA GLU A 113 1.24 1.34 -0.45
C GLU A 113 -0.17 1.77 -0.82
N ASP A 114 -1.17 1.47 0.00
CA ASP A 114 -2.56 1.92 -0.20
C ASP A 114 -2.68 3.44 -0.21
N VAL A 115 -2.07 4.11 0.78
CA VAL A 115 -2.08 5.58 0.86
C VAL A 115 -1.29 6.17 -0.29
N ARG A 116 -0.17 5.57 -0.69
CA ARG A 116 0.58 6.00 -1.88
C ARG A 116 -0.27 5.89 -3.14
N ALA A 117 -0.97 4.78 -3.35
CA ALA A 117 -1.85 4.58 -4.49
C ALA A 117 -2.98 5.62 -4.52
N PHE A 118 -3.59 5.91 -3.36
CA PHE A 118 -4.59 6.96 -3.24
C PHE A 118 -4.03 8.34 -3.59
N LEU A 119 -2.88 8.71 -3.02
CA LEU A 119 -2.24 10.00 -3.26
C LEU A 119 -1.82 10.16 -4.72
N HIS A 120 -1.27 9.11 -5.34
CA HIS A 120 -0.90 9.12 -6.75
C HIS A 120 -2.12 9.30 -7.66
N LYS A 121 -3.22 8.61 -7.38
CA LYS A 121 -4.48 8.74 -8.11
C LYS A 121 -5.10 10.13 -7.96
N SER A 122 -4.99 10.72 -6.76
CA SER A 122 -5.72 11.93 -6.37
C SER A 122 -4.88 13.21 -6.41
N ALA A 123 -3.61 13.09 -6.79
CA ALA A 123 -2.68 14.19 -6.97
C ALA A 123 -3.21 15.22 -7.98
N LYS A 124 -2.60 16.41 -7.97
CA LYS A 124 -2.93 17.51 -8.90
C LYS A 124 -2.94 17.07 -10.37
N ASP A 125 -2.00 16.22 -10.73
CA ASP A 125 -1.75 15.62 -12.04
C ASP A 125 -2.12 14.13 -12.09
N GLY A 126 -2.91 13.65 -11.12
CA GLY A 126 -3.39 12.27 -11.07
C GLY A 126 -4.64 12.00 -11.92
N ASP A 127 -5.00 10.73 -12.08
CA ASP A 127 -6.14 10.30 -12.89
C ASP A 127 -7.50 10.84 -12.40
N SER A 128 -7.58 11.17 -11.11
CA SER A 128 -8.80 11.68 -10.49
C SER A 128 -8.44 12.68 -9.38
N PRO A 129 -7.99 13.89 -9.75
CA PRO A 129 -7.58 14.90 -8.78
C PRO A 129 -8.73 15.20 -7.83
N ALA A 130 -8.53 14.94 -6.54
CA ALA A 130 -9.59 15.08 -5.55
C ALA A 130 -9.28 16.26 -4.62
N GLY A 131 -10.19 17.24 -4.58
CA GLY A 131 -10.15 18.31 -3.58
C GLY A 131 -10.64 17.86 -2.20
N CYS A 132 -10.56 18.77 -1.23
CA CYS A 132 -11.29 18.63 0.03
C CYS A 132 -12.78 18.91 -0.22
N SER A 133 -13.59 17.84 -0.31
CA SER A 133 -15.05 17.87 -0.09
C SER A 133 -15.42 17.24 1.24
#